data_AF-A0A3D2AX08-F1
#
_entry.id   AF-A0A3D2AX08-F1
#
_cell.length_a   1.000
_cell.length_b   1.000
_cell.length_c   1.000
_cell.angle_alpha   90.00
_cell.angle_beta   90.00
_cell.angle_gamma   90.00
#
_symmetry.space_group_name_H-M   'P 1'
#
loop_
_entity.id
_entity.type
_entity.pdbx_description
1 polymer ?
#
loop_
_entity_poly.entity_id
_entity_poly.type
_entity_poly.pdbx_seq_one_letter_code
_entity_poly.pdbx_strand_id
1 'polypeptide(L)'
;IVAAADAISAARPGSRRDTVELYLKRLEALEDVANSFDGVQKSFAIQAGREVRILVQPDELDDVEASDLARKVVKKIEENLVYPGEIVVTVVRETRTTEVAH
;
A
#
# COMPACT_ATOMS: atom_id res chain seq x y z
N ILE A 1 8.18 6.11 -43.10
CA ILE A 1 7.97 4.71 -42.65
C ILE A 1 8.70 4.56 -41.31
N VAL A 2 8.05 4.95 -40.21
CA VAL A 2 8.54 4.83 -38.82
C VAL A 2 7.31 4.52 -37.96
N ALA A 3 6.71 3.36 -38.19
CA ALA A 3 5.58 2.87 -37.39
C ALA A 3 5.57 1.34 -37.23
N ALA A 4 6.53 0.64 -37.85
CA ALA A 4 6.62 -0.82 -37.83
C ALA A 4 7.58 -1.37 -36.75
N ALA A 5 8.41 -0.51 -36.14
CA ALA A 5 9.42 -0.96 -35.16
C ALA A 5 8.88 -1.08 -33.73
N ASP A 6 7.89 -0.27 -33.32
CA ASP A 6 7.36 -0.31 -31.95
C ASP A 6 6.33 -1.42 -31.72
N ALA A 7 5.78 -2.03 -32.79
CA ALA A 7 4.79 -3.09 -32.66
C ALA A 7 5.38 -4.48 -32.30
N ILE A 8 6.69 -4.68 -32.46
CA ILE A 8 7.33 -5.99 -32.25
C ILE A 8 7.75 -6.22 -30.78
N SER A 9 7.92 -5.16 -29.98
CA SER A 9 8.31 -5.32 -28.57
C SER A 9 7.15 -5.82 -27.68
N ALA A 10 5.90 -5.65 -28.11
CA ALA A 10 4.70 -5.90 -27.29
C ALA A 10 4.22 -7.37 -27.24
N ALA A 11 4.93 -8.32 -27.87
CA ALA A 11 4.42 -9.67 -28.08
C ALA A 11 5.40 -10.82 -27.73
N ARG A 12 6.20 -10.68 -26.65
CA ARG A 12 6.78 -11.87 -26.00
C ARG A 12 5.76 -12.48 -25.04
N PRO A 13 5.34 -13.75 -25.23
CA PRO A 13 4.54 -14.49 -24.24
C PRO A 13 5.39 -14.69 -22.99
N GLY A 14 5.23 -13.80 -22.00
CA GLY A 14 6.06 -13.73 -20.79
C GLY A 14 6.04 -12.33 -20.18
N SER A 15 6.11 -11.29 -21.02
CA SER A 15 6.20 -9.88 -20.59
C SER A 15 5.01 -9.38 -19.74
N ARG A 16 3.83 -10.00 -19.87
CA ARG A 16 2.62 -9.60 -19.13
C ARG A 16 2.44 -10.33 -17.79
N ARG A 17 2.92 -11.58 -17.68
CA ARG A 17 2.76 -12.35 -16.42
C ARG A 17 3.78 -11.88 -15.39
N ASP A 18 5.02 -11.68 -15.82
CA ASP A 18 6.09 -11.17 -14.96
C ASP A 18 5.79 -9.77 -14.41
N THR A 19 5.10 -8.93 -15.19
CA THR A 19 4.76 -7.55 -14.79
C THR A 19 3.59 -7.46 -13.82
N VAL A 20 2.56 -8.30 -13.98
CA VAL A 20 1.45 -8.38 -13.01
C VAL A 20 1.93 -8.98 -11.70
N GLU A 21 2.74 -10.05 -11.75
CA GLU A 21 3.27 -10.68 -10.55
C GLU A 21 4.21 -9.75 -9.78
N LEU A 22 5.10 -9.04 -10.50
CA LEU A 22 5.96 -8.02 -9.90
C LEU A 22 5.15 -6.87 -9.28
N TYR A 23 4.05 -6.48 -9.92
CA TYR A 23 3.15 -5.45 -9.39
C TYR A 23 2.45 -5.91 -8.10
N LEU A 24 1.95 -7.14 -8.06
CA LEU A 24 1.36 -7.72 -6.84
C LEU A 24 2.38 -7.81 -5.71
N LYS A 25 3.60 -8.29 -5.99
CA LYS A 25 4.69 -8.34 -5.00
C LYS A 25 5.04 -6.97 -4.43
N ARG A 26 4.91 -5.89 -5.22
CA ARG A 26 5.14 -4.52 -4.75
C ARG A 26 4.03 -4.04 -3.80
N LEU A 27 2.77 -4.34 -4.12
CA LEU A 27 1.65 -4.01 -3.23
C LEU A 27 1.76 -4.78 -1.92
N GLU A 28 2.06 -6.08 -1.99
CA GLU A 28 2.29 -6.93 -0.83
C GLU A 28 3.45 -6.40 0.03
N ALA A 29 4.57 -5.98 -0.59
CA ALA A 29 5.67 -5.37 0.16
C ALA A 29 5.28 -4.05 0.87
N LEU A 30 4.42 -3.22 0.27
CA LEU A 30 3.91 -2.02 0.93
C LEU A 30 3.02 -2.36 2.13
N GLU A 31 2.17 -3.36 1.98
CA GLU A 31 1.30 -3.86 3.04
C GLU A 31 2.11 -4.49 4.18
N ASP A 32 3.11 -5.30 3.86
CA ASP A 32 4.02 -5.94 4.82
C ASP A 32 4.80 -4.91 5.65
N VAL A 33 5.33 -3.87 5.01
CA VAL A 33 5.99 -2.78 5.73
C VAL A 33 5.04 -2.13 6.73
N ALA A 34 3.80 -1.83 6.32
CA ALA A 34 2.82 -1.25 7.23
C ALA A 34 2.39 -2.24 8.35
N ASN A 35 2.20 -3.52 8.03
CA ASN A 35 1.80 -4.56 8.99
C ASN A 35 2.92 -4.91 9.98
N SER A 36 4.17 -4.53 9.72
CA SER A 36 5.29 -4.77 10.64
C SER A 36 5.30 -3.88 11.88
N PHE A 37 4.42 -2.88 11.96
CA PHE A 37 4.32 -1.96 13.08
C PHE A 37 3.27 -2.42 14.10
N ASP A 38 3.60 -2.29 15.38
CA ASP A 38 2.70 -2.65 16.48
C ASP A 38 1.41 -1.80 16.46
N GLY A 39 0.31 -2.46 16.81
CA GLY A 39 -1.04 -1.89 16.86
C GLY A 39 -1.67 -1.56 15.50
N VAL A 40 -1.01 -1.92 14.39
CA VAL A 40 -1.68 -2.04 13.09
C VAL A 40 -2.56 -3.28 13.09
N GLN A 41 -3.86 -3.08 12.89
CA GLN A 41 -4.81 -4.17 12.72
C GLN A 41 -4.76 -4.70 11.28
N LYS A 42 -4.70 -3.80 10.30
CA LYS A 42 -4.68 -4.15 8.88
C LYS A 42 -4.18 -3.02 8.01
N SER A 43 -3.42 -3.32 6.97
CA SER A 43 -3.02 -2.35 5.94
C SER A 43 -3.55 -2.75 4.56
N PHE A 44 -3.71 -1.75 3.70
CA PHE A 44 -4.17 -1.92 2.32
C PHE A 44 -3.45 -0.96 1.39
N ALA A 45 -2.84 -1.47 0.33
CA ALA A 45 -2.32 -0.66 -0.76
C ALA A 45 -3.44 -0.40 -1.78
N ILE A 46 -3.92 0.84 -1.85
CA ILE A 46 -4.99 1.28 -2.75
C ILE A 46 -4.46 2.24 -3.81
N GLN A 47 -5.31 2.61 -4.78
CA GLN A 47 -4.94 3.51 -5.90
C GLN A 47 -3.68 3.05 -6.65
N ALA A 48 -3.60 1.76 -6.95
CA ALA A 48 -2.44 1.14 -7.59
C ALA A 48 -1.10 1.31 -6.83
N GLY A 49 -1.16 1.26 -5.49
CA GLY A 49 0.00 1.40 -4.62
C GLY A 49 0.48 2.85 -4.46
N ARG A 50 -0.37 3.82 -4.81
CA ARG A 50 -0.14 5.26 -4.57
C ARG A 50 -0.68 5.72 -3.22
N GLU A 51 -1.48 4.90 -2.58
CA GLU A 51 -1.98 5.17 -1.25
C GLU A 51 -1.90 3.90 -0.41
N VAL A 52 -1.44 4.03 0.82
CA VAL A 52 -1.43 2.96 1.81
C VAL A 52 -2.35 3.38 2.94
N ARG A 53 -3.43 2.63 3.14
CA ARG A 53 -4.40 2.86 4.21
C ARG A 53 -4.19 1.85 5.32
N ILE A 54 -4.04 2.35 6.53
CA ILE A 54 -3.69 1.58 7.71
C ILE A 54 -4.81 1.71 8.73
N LEU A 55 -5.42 0.60 9.10
CA LEU A 55 -6.37 0.51 10.19
C LEU A 55 -5.62 0.12 11.45
N VAL A 56 -5.77 0.92 12.49
CA VAL A 56 -5.14 0.67 13.80
C VAL A 56 -6.18 0.22 14.81
N GLN A 57 -5.71 -0.48 15.84
CA GLN A 57 -6.55 -0.83 16.98
C GLN A 57 -6.76 0.41 17.86
N PRO A 58 -8.01 0.89 18.02
CA PRO A 58 -8.28 2.13 18.75
C PRO A 58 -7.99 2.04 20.26
N ASP A 59 -7.92 0.81 20.79
CA ASP A 59 -7.61 0.54 22.20
C ASP A 59 -6.09 0.48 22.49
N GLU A 60 -5.27 0.33 21.44
CA GLU A 60 -3.81 0.20 21.56
C GLU A 60 -3.05 1.47 21.12
N LEU A 61 -3.63 2.29 20.23
CA LEU A 61 -3.03 3.56 19.78
C LEU A 61 -3.94 4.76 20.05
N ASP A 62 -3.33 5.82 20.58
CA ASP A 62 -3.94 7.15 20.63
C ASP A 62 -3.73 7.96 19.33
N ASP A 63 -4.28 9.18 19.26
CA ASP A 63 -4.19 10.03 18.07
C ASP A 63 -2.77 10.53 17.78
N VAL A 64 -1.95 10.69 18.81
CA VAL A 64 -0.55 11.13 18.68
C VAL A 64 0.28 9.98 18.13
N GLU A 65 0.12 8.78 18.70
CA GLU A 65 0.78 7.56 18.27
C GLU A 65 0.38 7.18 16.84
N ALA A 66 -0.89 7.34 16.47
CA ALA A 66 -1.37 7.10 15.11
C ALA A 66 -0.74 8.07 14.09
N SER A 67 -0.56 9.34 14.46
CA SER A 67 0.12 10.34 13.63
C SER A 67 1.61 10.02 13.49
N ASP A 68 2.27 9.59 14.57
CA ASP A 68 3.66 9.16 14.55
C ASP A 68 3.86 7.87 13.75
N LEU A 69 2.90 6.93 13.84
CA LEU A 69 2.87 5.72 13.02
C LEU A 69 2.87 6.05 11.54
N ALA A 70 2.02 6.98 11.09
CA ALA A 70 1.98 7.40 9.69
C ALA A 70 3.35 7.88 9.21
N ARG A 71 4.02 8.73 10.01
CA ARG A 71 5.36 9.25 9.70
C ARG A 71 6.43 8.15 9.65
N LYS A 72 6.38 7.22 10.61
CA LYS A 72 7.31 6.08 10.68
C LYS A 72 7.15 5.16 9.47
N VAL A 73 5.90 4.90 9.05
CA VAL A 73 5.62 4.07 7.87
C VAL A 73 6.13 4.74 6.60
N VAL A 74 5.88 6.04 6.40
CA VAL A 74 6.43 6.79 5.25
C VAL A 74 7.94 6.64 5.17
N LYS A 75 8.64 6.91 6.28
CA LYS A 75 10.10 6.80 6.34
C LYS A 75 10.57 5.37 6.04
N LYS A 76 9.88 4.35 6.55
CA LYS A 76 10.23 2.95 6.31
C LYS A 76 10.01 2.55 4.85
N ILE A 77 8.97 3.06 4.20
CA ILE A 77 8.73 2.85 2.77
C ILE A 77 9.86 3.50 1.95
N GLU A 78 10.23 4.75 2.26
CA GLU A 78 11.33 5.46 1.59
C GLU A 78 12.67 4.73 1.71
N GLU A 79 12.95 4.09 2.85
CA GLU A 79 14.18 3.35 3.08
C GLU A 79 14.23 1.99 2.37
N ASN A 80 13.10 1.27 2.28
CA ASN A 80 13.09 -0.13 1.82
C ASN A 80 12.60 -0.31 0.38
N LEU A 81 11.87 0.67 -0.17
CA LEU A 81 11.19 0.53 -1.46
C LEU A 81 11.48 1.74 -2.35
N VAL A 82 12.04 1.50 -3.52
CA VAL A 82 12.18 2.53 -4.55
C VAL A 82 10.86 2.63 -5.31
N TYR A 83 10.03 3.61 -4.96
CA TYR A 83 8.76 3.87 -5.64
C TYR A 83 8.84 5.17 -6.46
N PRO A 84 8.54 5.13 -7.77
CA PRO A 84 8.59 6.33 -8.59
C PRO A 84 7.36 7.21 -8.32
N GLY A 85 7.53 8.31 -7.59
CA GLY A 85 6.49 9.30 -7.28
C GLY A 85 5.97 9.20 -5.85
N GLU A 86 4.94 9.98 -5.54
CA GLU A 86 4.45 10.12 -4.17
C GLU A 86 3.56 8.93 -3.75
N ILE A 87 3.63 8.58 -2.47
CA ILE A 87 2.75 7.62 -1.78
C ILE A 87 2.08 8.36 -0.63
N VAL A 88 0.76 8.31 -0.59
CA VAL A 88 -0.03 8.89 0.50
C VAL A 88 -0.28 7.83 1.57
N VAL A 89 0.12 8.08 2.81
CA VAL A 89 -0.16 7.17 3.94
C VAL A 89 -1.30 7.74 4.77
N THR A 90 -2.37 6.98 4.90
CA THR A 90 -3.56 7.36 5.68
C THR A 90 -3.76 6.36 6.82
N VAL A 91 -3.66 6.84 8.06
CA VAL A 91 -3.99 6.04 9.25
C VAL A 91 -5.43 6.33 9.67
N VAL A 92 -6.21 5.28 9.86
CA VAL A 92 -7.62 5.34 10.25
C VAL A 92 -7.78 4.62 11.57
N ARG A 93 -8.24 5.37 12.58
CA ARG A 93 -8.65 4.86 13.88
C ARG A 93 -10.18 4.90 13.91
N GLU A 94 -10.83 3.73 13.92
CA GLU A 94 -12.29 3.62 13.89
C GLU A 94 -12.76 2.68 15.02
N THR A 95 -13.71 3.15 15.83
CA THR A 95 -14.50 2.31 16.74
C THR A 95 -15.91 2.22 16.17
N ARG A 96 -16.35 1.00 15.83
CA ARG A 96 -17.67 0.76 15.25
C ARG A 96 -18.56 -0.01 16.23
N THR A 97 -19.68 0.60 16.62
CA THR A 97 -20.76 -0.03 17.39
C THR A 97 -21.98 -0.17 16.49
N THR A 98 -22.65 -1.32 16.49
CA THR A 98 -23.85 -1.56 15.69
C THR A 98 -24.92 -2.18 16.57
N GLU A 99 -26.07 -1.51 16.65
CA GLU A 99 -27.25 -1.94 17.41
C GLU A 99 -28.39 -2.19 16.42
N VAL A 100 -29.13 -3.28 16.63
CA VAL A 100 -30.29 -3.63 15.80
C VAL A 100 -31.52 -3.62 16.71
N ALA A 101 -32.49 -2.77 16.35
CA ALA A 101 -33.81 -2.77 17.00
C ALA A 101 -34.80 -3.62 16.19
N HIS A 102 -35.72 -4.28 16.90
CA HIS A 102 -36.86 -5.02 16.34
C HIS A 102 -38.16 -4.27 16.56
#